data_AF-A0A353H8L2-F1
#
_entry.id   AF-A0A353H8L2-F1
#
_cell.length_a   1.000
_cell.length_b   1.000
_cell.length_c   1.000
_cell.angle_alpha   90.00
_cell.angle_beta   90.00
_cell.angle_gamma   90.00
#
_symmetry.space_group_name_H-M   'P 1'
#
loop_
_entity.id
_entity.type
_entity.pdbx_description
1 polymer ?
#
loop_
_entity_poly.entity_id
_entity_poly.type
_entity_poly.pdbx_seq_one_letter_code
_entity_poly.pdbx_strand_id
1 'polypeptide(L)' 'MIDKESYIKGKGLSCPFCEAESVQGGFIQIEASKAFQEMGCTECEGAWQDVYELIDIIPYKREG' A
#
# COMPACT_ATOMS: atom_id res chain seq x y z
N MET A 1 -2.30 -9.24 15.14
CA MET A 1 -2.85 -7.92 14.74
C MET A 1 -1.74 -7.18 14.03
N ILE A 2 -2.04 -6.48 12.93
CA ILE A 2 -1.05 -5.71 12.17
C ILE A 2 -0.57 -4.51 13.00
N ASP A 3 0.75 -4.35 13.14
CA ASP A 3 1.35 -3.11 13.63
C ASP A 3 1.42 -2.09 12.50
N LYS A 4 0.41 -1.22 12.45
CA LYS A 4 0.26 -0.21 11.38
C LYS A 4 1.40 0.81 11.39
N GLU A 5 1.89 1.19 12.57
CA GLU A 5 2.90 2.26 12.68
C GLU A 5 4.24 1.78 12.11
N SER A 6 4.65 0.57 12.48
CA SER A 6 5.86 -0.06 11.96
C SER A 6 5.77 -0.30 10.46
N TYR A 7 4.63 -0.79 9.95
CA TYR A 7 4.41 -1.01 8.52
C TYR A 7 4.52 0.29 7.70
N ILE A 8 3.88 1.37 8.17
CA ILE A 8 3.91 2.68 7.49
C ILE A 8 5.32 3.29 7.55
N LYS A 9 6.01 3.23 8.71
CA LYS A 9 7.41 3.68 8.84
C LYS A 9 8.35 2.89 7.94
N GLY A 10 8.08 1.59 7.77
CA GLY A 10 8.78 0.69 6.85
C GLY A 10 8.40 0.86 5.37
N LYS A 11 7.59 1.88 5.03
CA LYS A 11 7.16 2.19 3.65
C LYS A 11 6.41 1.05 2.94
N GLY A 12 5.79 0.16 3.70
CA GLY A 12 5.05 -0.99 3.17
C GLY A 12 5.90 -2.04 2.45
N LEU A 13 7.20 -2.13 2.76
CA LEU A 13 8.13 -3.03 2.07
C LEU A 13 8.20 -4.44 2.66
N SER A 14 7.65 -4.65 3.85
CA SER A 14 7.73 -5.91 4.58
C SER A 14 6.37 -6.38 5.03
N CYS A 15 6.16 -7.70 4.99
CA CYS A 15 4.93 -8.34 5.42
C CYS A 15 4.66 -8.01 6.90
N PRO A 16 3.48 -7.47 7.24
CA PRO A 16 3.17 -7.12 8.64
C PRO A 16 2.91 -8.34 9.54
N PHE A 17 2.99 -9.55 8.99
CA PHE A 17 2.73 -10.81 9.70
C PHE A 17 3.99 -11.65 9.93
N CYS A 18 4.90 -11.70 8.95
CA CYS A 18 6.11 -12.53 9.01
C CYS A 18 7.41 -11.78 8.73
N GLU A 19 7.35 -10.45 8.53
CA GLU A 19 8.50 -9.56 8.29
C GLU A 19 9.27 -9.81 6.99
N ALA A 20 8.89 -10.81 6.19
CA ALA A 20 9.48 -11.07 4.89
C ALA A 20 9.23 -9.92 3.91
N GLU A 21 10.19 -9.67 3.00
CA GLU A 21 10.07 -8.69 1.93
C GLU A 21 9.29 -9.21 0.70
N SER A 22 8.83 -10.46 0.73
CA SER A 22 8.05 -11.08 -0.35
C SER A 22 6.59 -10.60 -0.39
N VAL A 23 6.41 -9.27 -0.44
CA VAL A 23 5.11 -8.60 -0.53
C VAL A 23 4.70 -8.39 -1.99
N GLN A 24 3.41 -8.50 -2.27
CA GLN A 24 2.83 -8.29 -3.59
C GLN A 24 1.58 -7.42 -3.47
N GLY A 25 1.40 -6.52 -4.43
CA GLY A 25 0.24 -5.64 -4.52
C GLY A 25 -0.58 -5.90 -5.79
N GLY A 26 -1.90 -5.86 -5.63
CA GLY A 26 -2.87 -5.95 -6.72
C GLY A 26 -3.20 -4.59 -7.34
N PHE A 27 -4.37 -4.52 -7.98
CA PHE A 27 -4.89 -3.28 -8.55
C PHE A 27 -5.16 -2.22 -7.47
N ILE A 28 -4.98 -0.96 -7.84
CA ILE A 28 -5.33 0.19 -7.00
C ILE A 28 -6.71 0.69 -7.42
N GLN A 29 -7.64 0.70 -6.46
CA GLN A 29 -8.97 1.26 -6.62
C GLN A 29 -9.01 2.66 -6.00
N ILE A 30 -9.34 3.68 -6.80
CA ILE A 30 -9.44 5.06 -6.34
C ILE A 30 -10.91 5.41 -6.09
N GLU A 31 -11.20 5.90 -4.89
CA GLU A 31 -12.52 6.37 -4.48
C GLU A 31 -12.39 7.77 -3.85
N ALA A 32 -12.75 8.79 -4.62
CA ALA A 32 -12.68 10.20 -4.20
C ALA A 32 -11.29 10.57 -3.64
N SER A 33 -11.18 10.83 -2.33
CA SER A 33 -9.94 11.24 -1.66
C SER A 33 -9.08 10.07 -1.18
N LYS A 34 -9.46 8.82 -1.45
CA LYS A 34 -8.73 7.63 -1.01
C LYS A 34 -8.40 6.70 -2.18
N ALA A 35 -7.37 5.90 -1.99
CA ALA A 35 -7.12 4.74 -2.83
C ALA A 35 -6.84 3.50 -1.96
N PHE A 36 -7.31 2.35 -2.41
CA PHE A 36 -7.17 1.07 -1.73
C PHE A 36 -6.41 0.11 -2.63
N GLN A 37 -5.46 -0.62 -2.07
CA GLN A 37 -4.71 -1.66 -2.77
C GLN A 37 -4.77 -2.96 -1.97
N GLU A 38 -5.19 -4.05 -2.61
CA GLU A 38 -5.06 -5.38 -2.01
C GLU A 38 -3.60 -5.81 -1.99
N MET A 39 -3.14 -6.29 -0.84
CA MET A 39 -1.77 -6.67 -0.58
C MET A 39 -1.71 -8.10 -0.05
N GLY A 40 -0.64 -8.82 -0.38
CA GLY A 40 -0.40 -10.17 0.11
C GLY A 40 1.09 -10.48 0.28
N CYS A 41 1.38 -11.56 1.01
CA CYS A 41 2.73 -12.08 1.18
C CYS A 41 2.81 -13.51 0.65
N THR A 42 3.81 -13.79 -0.19
CA THR A 42 4.01 -15.13 -0.76
C THR A 42 4.69 -16.12 0.18
N GLU A 43 5.22 -15.67 1.33
CA GLU A 43 5.85 -16.57 2.32
C GLU A 43 4.85 -17.12 3.33
N CYS A 44 3.98 -16.26 3.87
CA CYS A 44 3.06 -16.63 4.95
C CYS A 44 1.59 -16.56 4.56
N GLU A 45 1.29 -16.27 3.28
CA GLU A 45 -0.06 -16.16 2.73
C GLU A 45 -0.93 -15.09 3.42
N GLY A 46 -0.31 -14.20 4.19
CA GLY A 46 -1.00 -13.09 4.85
C GLY A 46 -1.53 -12.10 3.81
N ALA A 47 -2.73 -11.58 4.05
CA ALA A 47 -3.39 -10.60 3.19
C ALA A 47 -3.86 -9.38 3.98
N TRP A 48 -3.78 -8.20 3.35
CA TRP A 48 -4.21 -6.92 3.93
C TRP A 48 -4.57 -5.93 2.82
N GLN A 49 -5.00 -4.72 3.19
CA GLN A 49 -5.21 -3.61 2.25
C GLN A 49 -4.37 -2.41 2.67
N ASP A 50 -3.61 -1.87 1.71
CA ASP A 50 -2.99 -0.56 1.85
C ASP A 50 -4.04 0.53 1.56
N VAL A 51 -3.96 1.62 2.32
CA VAL A 51 -4.86 2.76 2.19
C VAL A 51 -4.03 4.01 1.97
N TYR A 52 -4.24 4.65 0.83
CA TYR A 52 -3.64 5.93 0.46
C TYR A 52 -4.67 7.05 0.56
N GLU A 53 -4.18 8.27 0.74
CA GLU A 53 -5.00 9.48 0.80
C GLU A 53 -4.48 10.52 -0.21
N LEU A 54 -5.39 11.23 -0.86
CA LEU A 54 -5.08 12.39 -1.67
C LEU A 54 -4.67 13.54 -0.74
N ILE A 55 -3.36 13.75 -0.62
CA ILE A 55 -2.78 14.71 0.32
C ILE A 55 -2.33 16.03 -0.34
N ASP A 56 -2.18 16.07 -1.67
CA ASP A 56 -1.67 17.25 -2.38
C ASP A 56 -2.07 17.24 -3.86
N ILE A 57 -1.99 18.41 -4.51
CA ILE A 57 -2.13 18.56 -5.96
C ILE A 57 -1.01 19.46 -6.50
N ILE A 58 -0.36 19.04 -7.59
CA ILE A 58 0.64 19.85 -8.30
C ILE A 58 0.23 20.06 -9.76
N PRO A 59 0.46 21.26 -10.35
CA PRO A 59 0.19 21.47 -11.78
C PRO A 59 1.02 20.51 -12.65
N TYR A 60 0.37 19.78 -13.57
CA TYR A 60 1.03 18.92 -14.55
C TYR A 60 0.75 19.43 -15.97
N LYS A 61 1.79 19.75 -16.75
CA LYS A 61 1.64 20.11 -18.17
C LYS A 61 1.70 18.84 -19.01
N ARG A 62 0.66 18.56 -19.78
CA ARG A 62 0.69 17.55 -20.85
C ARG A 62 1.35 18.18 -22.07
N GLU A 63 2.44 17.59 -22.55
CA GLU A 63 2.94 17.92 -23.91
C GLU A 63 1.92 17.40 -24.92
N GLY A 64 1.53 18.28 -25.85
CA GLY A 64 0.57 17.98 -26.91
C GLY A 64 1.24 17.42 -28.17
#